data_AF-A0A662PUQ8-F1
#
_entry.id   AF-A0A662PUQ8-F1
#
_cell.length_a   1.000
_cell.length_b   1.000
_cell.length_c   1.000
_cell.angle_alpha   90.00
_cell.angle_beta   90.00
_cell.angle_gamma   90.00
#
_symmetry.space_group_name_H-M   'P 1'
#
loop_
_entity.id
_entity.type
_entity.pdbx_description
1 polymer ?
#
loop_
_entity_poly.entity_id
_entity_poly.type
_entity_poly.pdbx_seq_one_letter_code
_entity_poly.pdbx_strand_id
1 'polypeptide(L)'
;MPRQGRGIYFSRRRRKWPWTLIIVAVILILLTAYLSQRPGEEAPKKAAILDGLSRDYPNKTFIESAKKILERAGFTVDIYGPENMSLNLLKELPSRDYGLIIFRGSWWQDKAADRAIHG
;
A
#
# COMPACT_ATOMS: atom_id res chain seq x y z
N MET A 1 -75.75 -25.68 -11.45
CA MET A 1 -75.10 -24.85 -10.41
C MET A 1 -73.74 -24.39 -10.93
N PRO A 2 -73.41 -23.09 -10.93
CA PRO A 2 -72.16 -22.58 -11.54
C PRO A 2 -71.04 -22.50 -10.50
N ARG A 3 -69.78 -22.66 -10.92
CA ARG A 3 -68.60 -22.28 -10.11
C ARG A 3 -67.79 -21.24 -10.86
N GLN A 4 -67.91 -20.00 -10.40
CA GLN A 4 -67.09 -18.86 -10.82
C GLN A 4 -65.63 -19.09 -10.41
N GLY A 5 -64.76 -19.28 -11.39
CA GLY A 5 -63.33 -19.10 -11.20
C GLY A 5 -62.99 -17.62 -11.27
N ARG A 6 -62.78 -16.96 -10.13
CA ARG A 6 -62.19 -15.61 -10.09
C ARG A 6 -60.69 -15.75 -10.38
N GLY A 7 -60.30 -15.45 -11.61
CA GLY A 7 -58.90 -15.24 -11.96
C GLY A 7 -58.35 -14.05 -11.18
N ILE A 8 -57.40 -14.30 -10.28
CA ILE A 8 -56.64 -13.26 -9.61
C ILE A 8 -55.64 -12.73 -10.64
N TYR A 9 -55.99 -11.64 -11.31
CA TYR A 9 -55.07 -10.92 -12.18
C TYR A 9 -53.97 -10.25 -11.33
N PHE A 10 -52.86 -10.95 -11.12
CA PHE A 10 -51.63 -10.38 -10.59
C PHE A 10 -51.05 -9.43 -11.64
N SER A 11 -51.52 -8.18 -11.64
CA SER A 11 -51.07 -7.17 -12.59
C SER A 11 -49.58 -6.88 -12.38
N ARG A 12 -48.80 -7.33 -13.36
CA ARG A 12 -47.35 -7.19 -13.48
C ARG A 12 -47.02 -5.72 -13.76
N ARG A 13 -47.18 -4.85 -12.74
CA ARG A 13 -46.83 -3.43 -12.86
C ARG A 13 -45.31 -3.36 -12.95
N ARG A 14 -44.79 -3.17 -14.16
CA ARG A 14 -43.38 -2.89 -14.47
C ARG A 14 -42.96 -1.59 -13.80
N ARG A 15 -42.75 -1.67 -12.50
CA ARG A 15 -42.46 -0.56 -11.62
C ARG A 15 -40.94 -0.43 -11.67
N LYS A 16 -40.40 0.62 -12.30
CA LYS A 16 -38.94 0.90 -12.44
C LYS A 16 -38.20 1.13 -11.10
N TRP A 17 -38.82 0.71 -10.00
CA TRP A 17 -38.35 0.85 -8.64
C TRP A 17 -37.30 -0.19 -8.21
N PRO A 18 -37.04 -1.35 -8.87
CA PRO A 18 -35.95 -2.20 -8.43
C PRO A 18 -34.60 -1.54 -8.76
N TRP A 19 -34.52 -0.78 -9.84
CA TRP A 19 -33.29 -0.07 -10.23
C TRP A 19 -32.95 1.07 -9.27
N THR A 20 -33.97 1.81 -8.79
CA THR A 20 -33.75 2.85 -7.78
C THR A 20 -33.24 2.27 -6.47
N LEU A 21 -33.74 1.10 -6.06
CA LEU A 21 -33.25 0.40 -4.87
C LEU A 21 -31.80 -0.09 -5.05
N ILE A 22 -31.45 -0.60 -6.22
CA ILE A 22 -30.08 -1.02 -6.53
C ILE A 22 -29.14 0.18 -6.52
N ILE A 23 -29.51 1.30 -7.14
CA ILE A 23 -28.68 2.51 -7.17
C ILE A 23 -28.46 3.05 -5.76
N VAL A 24 -29.51 3.11 -4.93
CA VAL A 24 -29.39 3.56 -3.54
C VAL A 24 -28.50 2.61 -2.72
N ALA A 25 -28.62 1.30 -2.92
CA ALA A 25 -27.75 0.33 -2.26
C ALA A 25 -26.28 0.48 -2.67
N VAL A 26 -26.01 0.69 -3.97
CA VAL A 26 -24.64 0.92 -4.48
C VAL A 26 -24.07 2.23 -3.92
N ILE A 27 -24.87 3.30 -3.87
CA ILE A 27 -24.45 4.58 -3.29
C ILE A 27 -24.15 4.42 -1.79
N LEU A 28 -24.98 3.69 -1.05
CA LEU A 28 -24.74 3.40 0.36
C LEU A 28 -23.48 2.55 0.57
N ILE A 29 -23.22 1.57 -0.28
CA ILE A 29 -21.98 0.77 -0.24
C ILE A 29 -20.75 1.65 -0.52
N LEU A 30 -20.80 2.50 -1.53
CA LEU A 30 -19.70 3.42 -1.85
C LEU A 30 -19.49 4.46 -0.74
N LEU A 31 -20.56 4.99 -0.17
CA LEU A 31 -20.50 5.96 0.94
C LEU A 31 -19.93 5.31 2.21
N THR A 32 -20.39 4.11 2.55
CA THR A 32 -19.84 3.36 3.69
C THR A 32 -18.40 2.94 3.45
N ALA A 33 -17.99 2.59 2.23
CA ALA A 33 -16.59 2.35 1.89
C ALA A 33 -15.73 3.63 1.94
N TYR A 34 -16.27 4.78 1.55
CA TYR A 34 -15.59 6.07 1.64
C TYR A 34 -15.43 6.52 3.09
N LEU A 35 -16.44 6.30 3.93
CA LEU A 35 -16.36 6.58 5.37
C LEU A 35 -15.54 5.53 6.14
N SER A 36 -15.50 4.28 5.66
CA SER A 36 -14.69 3.18 6.22
C SER A 36 -13.24 3.23 5.74
N GLN A 37 -12.93 3.97 4.68
CA GLN A 37 -11.60 4.53 4.45
C GLN A 37 -11.32 5.55 5.56
N ARG A 38 -11.19 5.05 6.79
CA ARG A 38 -10.59 5.79 7.88
C ARG A 38 -9.20 6.16 7.39
N PRO A 39 -8.80 7.44 7.41
CA PRO A 39 -7.42 7.83 7.20
C PRO A 39 -6.49 7.36 8.35
N GLY A 40 -6.85 6.29 9.06
CA GLY A 40 -6.47 6.03 10.45
C GLY A 40 -6.09 4.59 10.77
N GLU A 41 -5.99 3.68 9.79
CA GLU A 41 -4.82 2.79 9.86
C GLU A 41 -3.66 3.68 9.45
N GLU A 42 -3.14 4.45 10.41
CA GLU A 42 -1.91 5.21 10.20
C GLU A 42 -0.86 4.17 9.84
N ALA A 43 -0.57 4.04 8.54
CA ALA A 43 0.53 3.22 8.07
C ALA A 43 1.73 3.55 8.97
N PRO A 44 2.43 2.55 9.50
CA PRO A 44 3.43 2.76 10.51
C PRO A 44 4.33 3.92 10.12
N LYS A 45 4.31 4.98 10.93
CA LYS A 45 5.09 6.21 10.71
C LYS A 45 6.55 5.96 11.09
N LYS A 46 7.08 4.82 10.68
CA LYS A 46 8.46 4.40 10.89
C LYS A 46 9.04 4.02 9.54
N ALA A 47 10.19 4.61 9.22
CA ALA A 47 10.94 4.34 8.02
C ALA A 47 12.34 3.82 8.37
N ALA A 48 12.87 2.93 7.54
CA ALA A 48 14.25 2.47 7.65
C ALA A 48 15.04 2.84 6.38
N ILE A 49 16.25 3.36 6.56
CA ILE A 49 17.23 3.56 5.48
C ILE A 49 18.38 2.59 5.71
N LEU A 50 18.55 1.63 4.80
CA LEU A 50 19.65 0.68 4.81
C LEU A 50 20.70 1.10 3.78
N ASP A 51 21.86 1.54 4.28
CA ASP A 51 22.98 2.00 3.46
C ASP A 51 24.19 1.08 3.63
N GLY A 52 24.27 0.07 2.76
CA GLY A 52 25.40 -0.84 2.69
C GLY A 52 26.61 -0.28 1.94
N LEU A 53 26.45 0.84 1.23
CA LEU A 53 27.50 1.44 0.41
C LEU A 53 28.27 2.54 1.13
N SER A 54 27.79 3.03 2.27
CA SER A 54 28.43 4.14 2.97
C SER A 54 29.90 3.89 3.39
N ARG A 55 30.36 2.63 3.37
CA ARG A 55 31.76 2.26 3.63
C ARG A 55 32.67 2.62 2.45
N ASP A 56 32.28 2.22 1.25
CA ASP A 56 33.09 2.36 0.04
C ASP A 56 32.73 3.63 -0.76
N TYR A 57 31.47 4.08 -0.64
CA TYR A 57 30.89 5.22 -1.34
C TYR A 57 30.05 6.09 -0.38
N PRO A 58 30.69 6.85 0.52
CA PRO A 58 29.99 7.71 1.47
C PRO A 58 29.15 8.77 0.73
N ASN A 59 27.88 8.90 1.10
CA ASN A 59 27.00 9.94 0.56
C ASN A 59 26.11 10.50 1.68
N LYS A 60 26.69 11.39 2.48
CA LYS A 60 26.00 12.03 3.60
C LYS A 60 24.82 12.88 3.13
N THR A 61 24.96 13.56 1.99
CA THR A 61 23.91 14.41 1.42
C THR A 61 22.63 13.64 1.13
N PHE A 62 22.74 12.42 0.59
CA PHE A 62 21.58 11.55 0.37
C PHE A 62 20.90 11.20 1.69
N ILE A 63 21.67 10.72 2.67
CA ILE A 63 21.13 10.27 3.96
C ILE A 63 20.43 11.41 4.70
N GLU A 64 21.06 12.59 4.76
CA GLU A 64 20.50 13.77 5.41
C GLU A 64 19.24 14.28 4.70
N SER A 65 19.25 14.31 3.36
CA SER A 65 18.11 14.77 2.58
C SER A 65 16.93 13.81 2.71
N ALA A 66 17.17 12.50 2.58
CA ALA A 66 16.16 11.47 2.72
C ALA A 66 15.56 11.50 4.13
N LYS A 67 16.41 11.55 5.17
CA LYS A 67 15.97 11.69 6.56
C LYS A 67 15.06 12.90 6.74
N LYS A 68 15.49 14.08 6.27
CA LYS A 68 14.73 15.33 6.41
C LYS A 68 13.37 15.29 5.70
N ILE A 69 13.29 14.67 4.52
CA ILE A 69 12.03 14.52 3.78
C ILE A 69 11.08 13.60 4.54
N LEU A 70 11.58 12.46 5.03
CA LEU A 70 10.78 11.48 5.78
C LEU A 70 10.29 12.03 7.12
N GLU A 71 11.15 12.73 7.88
CA GLU A 71 10.76 13.38 9.12
C GLU A 71 9.69 14.46 8.89
N ARG A 72 9.82 15.26 7.81
CA ARG A 72 8.79 16.24 7.41
C ARG A 72 7.47 15.59 7.02
N ALA A 73 7.51 14.38 6.48
CA ALA A 73 6.32 13.58 6.18
C ALA A 73 5.75 12.86 7.42
N GLY A 74 6.36 13.04 8.59
CA GLY A 74 5.89 12.49 9.86
C GLY A 74 6.46 11.11 10.23
N PHE A 75 7.48 10.62 9.51
CA PHE A 75 8.13 9.35 9.83
C PHE A 75 9.22 9.51 10.89
N THR A 76 9.32 8.53 11.78
CA THR A 76 10.51 8.24 12.58
C THR A 76 11.48 7.43 11.74
N VAL A 77 12.73 7.87 11.58
CA VAL A 77 13.68 7.28 10.62
C VAL A 77 14.82 6.57 11.34
N ASP A 78 14.95 5.25 11.12
CA ASP A 78 16.10 4.46 11.53
C ASP A 78 17.12 4.38 10.39
N ILE A 79 18.39 4.68 10.65
CA ILE A 79 19.46 4.62 9.66
C ILE A 79 20.42 3.48 10.02
N TYR A 80 20.53 2.50 9.14
CA TYR A 80 21.45 1.37 9.27
C TYR A 80 22.59 1.53 8.28
N GLY A 81 23.77 1.85 8.81
CA GLY A 81 25.01 1.89 8.03
C GLY A 81 25.56 0.48 7.73
N PRO A 82 26.69 0.41 7.01
CA PRO A 82 27.26 -0.84 6.50
C PRO A 82 27.68 -1.82 7.60
N GLU A 83 28.10 -1.32 8.76
CA GLU A 83 28.47 -2.14 9.92
C GLU A 83 27.25 -2.78 10.61
N ASN A 84 26.08 -2.15 10.51
CA ASN A 84 24.84 -2.59 11.13
C ASN A 84 23.92 -3.34 10.15
N MET A 85 24.28 -3.38 8.86
CA MET A 85 23.53 -4.05 7.81
C MET A 85 23.83 -5.56 7.80
N SER A 86 23.31 -6.27 8.79
CA SER A 86 23.45 -7.74 8.90
C SER A 86 22.32 -8.48 8.18
N LEU A 87 22.59 -9.73 7.77
CA LEU A 87 21.55 -10.63 7.24
C LEU A 87 20.42 -10.88 8.26
N ASN A 88 20.72 -10.83 9.57
CA ASN A 88 19.71 -10.94 10.62
C ASN A 88 18.79 -9.72 10.64
N LEU A 89 19.34 -8.51 10.52
CA LEU A 89 18.53 -7.30 10.38
C LEU A 89 17.56 -7.41 9.20
N LEU A 90 18.05 -7.87 8.04
CA LEU A 90 17.22 -8.04 6.84
C LEU A 90 16.10 -9.08 7.04
N LYS A 91 16.37 -10.17 7.76
CA LYS A 91 15.37 -11.17 8.13
C LYS A 91 14.33 -10.65 9.12
N GLU A 92 14.72 -9.74 10.00
CA GLU A 92 13.84 -9.14 11.00
C GLU A 92 13.02 -7.97 10.44
N LEU A 93 13.45 -7.32 9.35
CA LEU A 93 12.73 -6.17 8.77
C LEU A 93 11.23 -6.41 8.53
N PRO A 94 10.77 -7.56 7.99
CA PRO A 94 9.34 -7.82 7.78
C PRO A 94 8.55 -7.98 9.08
N SER A 95 9.22 -8.31 10.18
CA SER A 95 8.61 -8.43 11.51
C SER A 95 8.55 -7.10 12.26
N ARG A 96 9.20 -6.06 11.72
CA ARG A 96 9.22 -4.72 12.31
C ARG A 96 8.11 -3.86 11.69
N ASP A 97 7.64 -2.90 12.47
CA ASP A 97 6.55 -2.02 12.10
C ASP A 97 7.04 -0.85 11.22
N TYR A 98 7.71 -1.15 10.10
CA TYR A 98 8.13 -0.14 9.14
C TYR A 98 7.10 0.01 8.02
N GLY A 99 6.58 1.23 7.85
CA GLY A 99 5.72 1.57 6.72
C GLY A 99 6.49 1.84 5.43
N LEU A 100 7.79 2.09 5.53
CA LEU A 100 8.67 2.35 4.38
C LEU A 100 10.10 1.88 4.66
N ILE A 101 10.72 1.21 3.68
CA ILE A 101 12.11 0.77 3.76
C ILE A 101 12.83 1.20 2.47
N ILE A 102 13.94 1.94 2.62
CA ILE A 102 14.77 2.42 1.51
C ILE A 102 16.10 1.65 1.54
N PHE A 103 16.41 0.94 0.45
CA PHE A 103 17.68 0.25 0.28
C PHE A 103 18.60 1.04 -0.66
N ARG A 104 19.81 1.33 -0.18
CA ARG A 104 20.90 1.87 -1.00
C ARG A 104 21.96 0.78 -1.18
N GLY A 105 22.05 0.25 -2.40
CA GLY A 105 22.99 -0.82 -2.77
C GLY A 105 23.46 -0.68 -4.21
N SER A 106 24.65 -1.19 -4.53
CA SER A 106 25.28 -1.11 -5.86
C SER A 106 24.82 -2.20 -6.82
N TRP A 107 23.84 -3.02 -6.42
CA TRP A 107 23.35 -4.22 -7.11
C TRP A 107 22.96 -4.03 -8.59
N TRP A 108 22.87 -2.79 -9.06
CA TRP A 108 22.58 -2.44 -10.46
C TRP A 108 23.82 -2.21 -11.33
N GLN A 109 24.96 -1.82 -10.75
CA GLN A 109 26.19 -1.54 -11.52
C GLN A 109 26.95 -2.84 -11.85
N ASP A 110 26.92 -3.81 -10.94
CA ASP A 110 27.58 -5.11 -11.10
C ASP A 110 26.89 -5.98 -12.19
N LYS A 111 25.54 -5.90 -12.26
CA LYS A 111 24.70 -6.58 -13.27
C LYS A 111 24.72 -5.96 -14.68
N ALA A 112 25.37 -4.82 -14.83
CA ALA A 112 25.60 -4.20 -16.14
C ALA A 112 26.99 -4.56 -16.67
N ALA A 113 27.97 -4.71 -15.78
CA ALA A 113 29.32 -5.11 -16.11
C ALA A 113 29.42 -6.61 -16.47
N ASP A 114 28.72 -7.49 -15.75
CA ASP A 114 28.68 -8.93 -16.03
C ASP A 114 28.09 -9.26 -17.42
N ARG A 115 27.06 -8.51 -17.86
CA ARG A 115 26.43 -8.65 -19.18
C ARG A 115 27.30 -8.14 -20.33
N ALA A 116 28.22 -7.22 -20.07
CA ALA A 116 29.13 -6.67 -21.07
C ALA A 116 30.37 -7.57 -21.31
N ILE A 117 30.69 -8.47 -20.37
CA ILE A 117 31.85 -9.38 -20.48
C ILE A 117 31.45 -10.74 -21.08
N HIS A 118 30.16 -11.11 -21.00
CA HIS A 118 29.64 -12.38 -21.52
C HIS A 118 28.73 -12.26 -22.76
N GLY A 119 28.67 -11.08 -23.39
CA GLY A 119 27.99 -10.85 -24.68
C GLY A 119 28.99 -10.58 -25.79
#